data_AF-A0A972I167-F1
#
_entry.id   AF-A0A972I167-F1
#
_cell.length_a   1.000
_cell.length_b   1.000
_cell.length_c   1.000
_cell.angle_alpha   90.00
_cell.angle_beta   90.00
_cell.angle_gamma   90.00
#
_symmetry.space_group_name_H-M   'P 1'
#
loop_
_entity.id
_entity.type
_entity.pdbx_description
1 polymer ?
#
loop_
_entity_poly.entity_id
_entity_poly.type
_entity_poly.pdbx_seq_one_letter_code
_entity_poly.pdbx_strand_id
1 'polypeptide(L)'
;MGIGPSTKETSLHHFRDPLLAVATSDDDLDVVGVVLVGTPQDNDDKMFVGKRAAVWLEAMRVDGAILSCDGWGNSHVDFANTIKEIGSRNIPVVGVTFNGVQAQFVVTNKYMDTIVDINKSEEGIETEVVGENSADYIDAKKAVALLKLKMQRGV
;
A
#
# COMPACT_ATOMS: atom_id res chain seq x y z
N MET A 1 -2.80 16.52 14.91
CA MET A 1 -1.45 16.32 14.35
C MET A 1 -1.62 16.00 12.88
N GLY A 2 -0.87 16.67 12.00
CA GLY A 2 -1.08 16.62 10.55
C GLY A 2 -0.24 15.55 9.86
N ILE A 3 -0.37 15.45 8.54
CA ILE A 3 0.55 14.68 7.70
C ILE A 3 1.85 15.49 7.62
N GLY A 4 2.92 14.98 8.23
CA GLY A 4 4.24 15.62 8.25
C GLY A 4 5.26 14.94 7.33
N PRO A 5 6.44 15.55 7.18
CA PRO A 5 7.45 15.10 6.24
C PRO A 5 7.99 13.70 6.53
N SER A 6 7.78 13.12 7.71
CA SER A 6 8.24 11.75 7.98
C SER A 6 7.51 10.70 7.16
N THR A 7 6.25 10.98 6.79
CA THR A 7 5.41 10.12 5.95
C THR A 7 5.50 10.43 4.46
N LYS A 8 6.35 11.37 4.06
CA LYS A 8 6.40 11.87 2.69
C LYS A 8 7.59 11.31 1.93
N GLU A 9 7.29 10.81 0.75
CA GLU A 9 8.32 10.34 -0.17
C GLU A 9 8.98 11.50 -0.91
N THR A 10 10.30 11.40 -1.08
CA THR A 10 11.07 12.39 -1.84
C THR A 10 11.02 12.06 -3.33
N SER A 11 11.30 13.03 -4.20
CA SER A 11 11.48 12.76 -5.63
C SER A 11 12.54 11.68 -5.87
N LEU A 12 13.62 11.68 -5.06
CA LEU A 12 14.64 10.64 -5.10
C LEU A 12 14.06 9.25 -4.78
N HIS A 13 13.17 9.17 -3.81
CA HIS A 13 12.48 7.93 -3.46
C HIS A 13 11.63 7.42 -4.62
N HIS A 14 10.85 8.28 -5.27
CA HIS A 14 10.06 7.87 -6.45
C HIS A 14 10.94 7.38 -7.62
N PHE A 15 12.11 7.97 -7.85
CA PHE A 15 13.06 7.49 -8.86
C PHE A 15 13.81 6.22 -8.46
N ARG A 16 13.83 5.90 -7.16
CA ARG A 16 14.54 4.74 -6.59
C ARG A 16 13.59 3.93 -5.71
N ASP A 17 12.38 3.70 -6.21
CA ASP A 17 11.32 3.07 -5.45
C ASP A 17 11.73 1.63 -5.05
N PRO A 18 11.80 1.32 -3.74
CA PRO A 18 12.26 0.02 -3.28
C PRO A 18 11.26 -1.09 -3.58
N LEU A 19 9.96 -0.80 -3.62
CA LEU A 19 8.93 -1.78 -3.97
C LEU A 19 9.10 -2.23 -5.41
N LEU A 20 9.24 -1.27 -6.33
CA LEU A 20 9.47 -1.57 -7.74
C LEU A 20 10.81 -2.30 -7.92
N ALA A 21 11.90 -1.78 -7.33
CA ALA A 21 13.22 -2.39 -7.46
C ALA A 21 13.25 -3.85 -6.96
N VAL A 22 12.61 -4.15 -5.84
CA VAL A 22 12.54 -5.52 -5.31
C VAL A 22 11.62 -6.39 -6.16
N ALA A 23 10.42 -5.92 -6.52
CA ALA A 23 9.47 -6.70 -7.29
C ALA A 23 9.98 -7.05 -8.69
N THR A 24 10.62 -6.12 -9.40
CA THR A 24 11.15 -6.36 -10.75
C THR A 24 12.46 -7.16 -10.77
N SER A 25 13.10 -7.33 -9.61
CA SER A 25 14.33 -8.14 -9.48
C SER A 25 14.06 -9.54 -8.94
N ASP A 26 12.80 -9.89 -8.63
CA ASP A 26 12.40 -11.22 -8.14
C ASP A 26 12.07 -12.11 -9.35
N ASP A 27 12.85 -13.19 -9.54
CA ASP A 27 12.73 -14.08 -10.69
C ASP A 27 11.40 -14.85 -10.73
N ASP A 28 10.65 -14.91 -9.63
CA ASP A 28 9.35 -15.58 -9.58
C ASP A 28 8.17 -14.64 -9.90
N LEU A 29 8.42 -13.34 -10.12
CA LEU A 29 7.39 -12.34 -10.37
C LEU A 29 7.48 -11.76 -11.79
N ASP A 30 6.35 -11.74 -12.49
CA ASP A 30 6.17 -10.97 -13.72
C ASP A 30 5.41 -9.67 -13.39
N VAL A 31 6.15 -8.54 -13.35
CA VAL A 31 5.58 -7.25 -12.99
C VAL A 31 4.80 -6.67 -14.18
N VAL A 32 3.47 -6.79 -14.14
CA VAL A 32 2.57 -6.32 -15.19
C VAL A 32 2.55 -4.80 -15.35
N GLY A 33 2.65 -4.05 -14.25
CA GLY A 33 2.69 -2.59 -14.30
C GLY A 33 2.46 -1.89 -12.97
N VAL A 34 2.45 -0.55 -13.01
CA VAL A 34 2.19 0.34 -11.87
C VAL A 34 0.92 1.14 -12.15
N VAL A 35 -0.01 1.15 -11.20
CA VAL A 35 -1.26 1.93 -11.27
C VAL A 35 -1.20 3.05 -10.24
N LEU A 36 -1.32 4.30 -10.71
CA LEU A 36 -1.45 5.46 -9.83
C LEU A 36 -2.92 5.65 -9.45
N VAL A 37 -3.21 5.55 -8.16
CA VAL A 37 -4.55 5.77 -7.60
C VAL A 37 -4.54 7.12 -6.88
N GLY A 38 -5.49 8.00 -7.22
CA GLY A 38 -5.61 9.28 -6.53
C GLY A 38 -6.14 9.10 -5.11
N THR A 39 -5.79 10.03 -4.22
CA THR A 39 -6.26 10.11 -2.84
C THR A 39 -7.19 11.32 -2.67
N PRO A 40 -8.48 11.19 -3.05
CA PRO A 40 -9.42 12.31 -3.00
C PRO A 40 -9.82 12.66 -1.57
N GLN A 41 -10.26 13.90 -1.39
CA GLN A 41 -10.77 14.37 -0.10
C GLN A 41 -12.20 13.90 0.15
N ASP A 42 -13.07 14.00 -0.87
CA ASP A 42 -14.48 13.66 -0.78
C ASP A 42 -14.72 12.15 -0.72
N ASN A 43 -15.66 11.74 0.13
CA ASN A 43 -15.89 10.32 0.42
C ASN A 43 -16.41 9.53 -0.79
N ASP A 44 -17.29 10.13 -1.61
CA ASP A 44 -17.81 9.47 -2.81
C ASP A 44 -16.69 9.18 -3.81
N ASP A 45 -15.74 10.10 -3.94
CA ASP A 45 -14.57 9.94 -4.79
C ASP A 45 -13.62 8.86 -4.23
N LYS A 46 -13.46 8.75 -2.89
CA LYS A 46 -12.68 7.67 -2.26
C LYS A 46 -13.24 6.29 -2.61
N MET A 47 -14.57 6.18 -2.67
CA MET A 47 -15.25 4.94 -3.09
C MET A 47 -15.04 4.69 -4.59
N PHE A 48 -15.14 5.74 -5.40
CA PHE A 48 -14.95 5.68 -6.85
C PHE A 48 -13.54 5.22 -7.23
N VAL A 49 -12.49 5.87 -6.73
CA VAL A 49 -11.11 5.58 -7.14
C VAL A 49 -10.70 4.14 -6.80
N GLY A 50 -11.07 3.64 -5.61
CA GLY A 50 -10.78 2.25 -5.22
C GLY A 50 -11.47 1.23 -6.11
N LYS A 51 -12.75 1.50 -6.47
CA LYS A 51 -13.49 0.64 -7.42
C LYS A 51 -12.85 0.65 -8.80
N ARG A 52 -12.43 1.83 -9.30
CA ARG A 52 -11.79 1.96 -10.62
C ARG A 52 -10.44 1.24 -10.65
N ALA A 53 -9.63 1.37 -9.61
CA ALA A 53 -8.36 0.66 -9.49
C ALA A 53 -8.56 -0.86 -9.55
N ALA A 54 -9.51 -1.41 -8.78
CA ALA A 54 -9.79 -2.84 -8.77
C ALA A 54 -10.31 -3.36 -10.13
N VAL A 55 -11.12 -2.58 -10.85
CA VAL A 55 -11.57 -2.92 -12.22
C VAL A 55 -10.39 -3.01 -13.19
N TRP A 56 -9.38 -2.13 -13.05
CA TRP A 56 -8.18 -2.19 -13.89
C TRP A 56 -7.37 -3.45 -13.59
N LEU A 57 -7.15 -3.78 -12.31
CA LEU A 57 -6.41 -4.97 -11.92
C LEU A 57 -7.08 -6.26 -12.43
N GLU A 58 -8.41 -6.35 -12.30
CA GLU A 58 -9.20 -7.46 -12.83
C GLU A 58 -9.11 -7.56 -14.35
N ALA A 59 -9.19 -6.44 -15.08
CA ALA A 59 -9.05 -6.42 -16.53
C ALA A 59 -7.65 -6.83 -17.01
N MET A 60 -6.60 -6.48 -16.25
CA MET A 60 -5.23 -6.90 -16.49
C MET A 60 -4.96 -8.35 -16.08
N ARG A 61 -5.90 -8.99 -15.36
CA ARG A 61 -5.81 -10.39 -14.90
C ARG A 61 -4.57 -10.64 -14.05
N VAL A 62 -4.24 -9.70 -13.17
CA VAL A 62 -3.10 -9.86 -12.25
C VAL A 62 -3.40 -10.94 -11.22
N ASP A 63 -2.39 -11.75 -10.88
CA ASP A 63 -2.49 -12.77 -9.84
C ASP A 63 -2.42 -12.20 -8.42
N GLY A 64 -1.99 -10.95 -8.27
CA GLY A 64 -1.88 -10.28 -6.98
C GLY A 64 -1.48 -8.81 -7.12
N ALA A 65 -1.59 -8.06 -6.02
CA ALA A 65 -1.25 -6.64 -5.98
C ALA A 65 -0.59 -6.23 -4.66
N ILE A 66 0.38 -5.32 -4.75
CA ILE A 66 0.85 -4.53 -3.61
C ILE A 66 0.22 -3.14 -3.73
N LEU A 67 -0.43 -2.68 -2.66
CA LEU A 67 -0.98 -1.33 -2.57
C LEU A 67 -0.16 -0.53 -1.55
N SER A 68 0.52 0.53 -1.99
CA SER A 68 1.23 1.46 -1.11
C SER A 68 0.43 2.74 -0.86
N CYS A 69 0.62 3.34 0.32
CA CYS A 69 0.05 4.64 0.69
C CYS A 69 1.08 5.46 1.48
N ASP A 70 1.27 6.72 1.08
CA ASP A 70 2.17 7.71 1.71
C ASP A 70 1.42 8.64 2.68
N GLY A 71 0.23 8.23 3.13
CA GLY A 71 -0.66 9.02 3.97
C GLY A 71 -1.36 8.18 5.03
N TRP A 72 -2.00 8.87 5.98
CA TRP A 72 -2.72 8.24 7.07
C TRP A 72 -3.95 9.05 7.48
N GLY A 73 -4.82 8.46 8.30
CA GLY A 73 -6.06 9.10 8.73
C GLY A 73 -7.10 9.12 7.60
N ASN A 74 -7.36 10.30 7.00
CA ASN A 74 -8.36 10.39 5.92
C ASN A 74 -7.95 9.54 4.69
N SER A 75 -6.66 9.52 4.34
CA SER A 75 -6.15 8.71 3.22
C SER A 75 -6.30 7.20 3.45
N HIS A 76 -6.41 6.76 4.71
CA HIS A 76 -6.65 5.35 5.01
C HIS A 76 -8.06 4.90 4.63
N VAL A 77 -9.01 5.82 4.44
CA VAL A 77 -10.38 5.47 4.03
C VAL A 77 -10.39 4.97 2.58
N ASP A 78 -9.74 5.67 1.65
CA ASP A 78 -9.58 5.20 0.27
C ASP A 78 -8.63 4.01 0.17
N PHE A 79 -7.56 3.95 0.97
CA PHE A 79 -6.68 2.78 1.04
C PHE A 79 -7.45 1.51 1.45
N ALA A 80 -8.23 1.58 2.54
CA ALA A 80 -9.05 0.48 3.01
C ALA A 80 -10.10 0.07 1.98
N ASN A 81 -10.77 1.05 1.36
CA ASN A 81 -11.73 0.78 0.30
C ASN A 81 -11.08 0.11 -0.93
N THR A 82 -9.90 0.57 -1.34
CA THR A 82 -9.16 -0.01 -2.46
C THR A 82 -8.78 -1.46 -2.17
N ILE A 83 -8.26 -1.76 -0.98
CA ILE A 83 -8.00 -3.15 -0.54
C ILE A 83 -9.27 -4.00 -0.60
N LYS A 84 -10.40 -3.47 -0.12
CA LYS A 84 -11.69 -4.17 -0.15
C LYS A 84 -12.14 -4.48 -1.57
N GLU A 85 -12.08 -3.50 -2.48
CA GLU A 85 -12.49 -3.66 -3.87
C GLU A 85 -11.61 -4.68 -4.60
N ILE A 86 -10.29 -4.65 -4.38
CA ILE A 86 -9.36 -5.63 -4.95
C ILE A 86 -9.64 -7.04 -4.39
N GLY A 87 -9.67 -7.17 -3.07
CA GLY A 87 -9.90 -8.47 -2.41
C GLY A 87 -11.27 -9.09 -2.74
N SER A 88 -12.31 -8.27 -2.93
CA SER A 88 -13.65 -8.74 -3.33
C SER A 88 -13.70 -9.39 -4.72
N ARG A 89 -12.69 -9.14 -5.56
CA ARG A 89 -12.52 -9.73 -6.90
C ARG A 89 -11.61 -10.95 -6.89
N ASN A 90 -11.31 -11.49 -5.70
CA ASN A 90 -10.40 -12.61 -5.50
C ASN A 90 -8.97 -12.34 -5.98
N ILE A 91 -8.51 -11.08 -5.89
CA ILE A 91 -7.12 -10.72 -6.15
C ILE A 91 -6.42 -10.59 -4.80
N PRO A 92 -5.44 -11.45 -4.48
CA PRO A 92 -4.54 -11.30 -3.35
C PRO A 92 -3.94 -9.90 -3.28
N VAL A 93 -4.07 -9.24 -2.13
CA VAL A 93 -3.55 -7.88 -1.92
C VAL A 93 -2.76 -7.78 -0.63
N VAL A 94 -1.61 -7.11 -0.69
CA VAL A 94 -0.79 -6.72 0.47
C VAL A 94 -0.74 -5.20 0.53
N GLY A 95 -1.07 -4.64 1.69
CA GLY A 95 -0.96 -3.20 1.93
C GLY A 95 0.41 -2.82 2.47
N VAL A 96 0.92 -1.64 2.10
CA VAL A 96 2.17 -1.05 2.62
C VAL A 96 1.87 0.40 2.99
N THR A 97 1.95 0.74 4.27
CA THR A 97 1.58 2.08 4.77
C THR A 97 2.16 2.31 6.15
N PHE A 98 2.27 3.57 6.54
CA PHE A 98 2.55 3.94 7.93
C PHE A 98 1.33 3.64 8.82
N ASN A 99 1.54 2.83 9.85
CA ASN A 99 0.54 2.53 10.88
C ASN A 99 1.04 2.92 12.27
N GLY A 100 2.25 2.46 12.65
CA GLY A 100 2.84 2.73 13.96
C GLY A 100 1.85 2.53 15.12
N VAL A 101 1.99 3.36 16.15
CA VAL A 101 1.02 3.49 17.25
C VAL A 101 0.00 4.59 16.94
N GLN A 102 0.40 5.64 16.23
CA GLN A 102 -0.42 6.84 15.99
C GLN A 102 -1.38 6.73 14.80
N ALA A 103 -1.00 6.02 13.73
CA ALA A 103 -1.73 5.97 12.46
C ALA A 103 -2.63 4.72 12.36
N GLN A 104 -3.39 4.44 13.42
CA GLN A 104 -4.37 3.36 13.41
C GLN A 104 -5.47 3.62 12.35
N PHE A 105 -5.92 2.55 11.70
CA PHE A 105 -6.93 2.64 10.66
C PHE A 105 -8.27 3.13 11.21
N VAL A 106 -8.82 4.18 10.58
CA VAL A 106 -10.16 4.72 10.90
C VAL A 106 -11.26 3.74 10.49
N VAL A 107 -11.04 3.01 9.39
CA VAL A 107 -11.94 1.99 8.87
C VAL A 107 -11.14 0.76 8.49
N THR A 108 -11.69 -0.43 8.76
CA THR A 108 -11.08 -1.71 8.42
C THR A 108 -12.06 -2.60 7.66
N ASN A 109 -11.53 -3.62 7.01
CA ASN A 109 -12.34 -4.66 6.38
C ASN A 109 -11.60 -6.00 6.37
N LYS A 110 -12.33 -7.09 6.09
CA LYS A 110 -11.79 -8.45 6.15
C LYS A 110 -10.62 -8.74 5.20
N TYR A 111 -10.38 -7.90 4.18
CA TYR A 111 -9.29 -8.07 3.21
C TYR A 111 -8.01 -7.33 3.62
N MET A 112 -8.05 -6.50 4.68
CA MET A 112 -6.87 -5.85 5.28
C MET A 112 -6.16 -6.79 6.27
N ASP A 113 -6.03 -8.06 5.90
CA ASP A 113 -5.43 -9.12 6.72
C ASP A 113 -3.90 -9.12 6.65
N THR A 114 -3.32 -8.43 5.66
CA THR A 114 -1.88 -8.41 5.40
C THR A 114 -1.42 -6.98 5.12
N ILE A 115 -0.91 -6.31 6.14
CA ILE A 115 -0.37 -4.94 6.07
C ILE A 115 1.08 -4.95 6.55
N VAL A 116 1.97 -4.37 5.75
CA VAL A 116 3.35 -4.07 6.11
C VAL A 116 3.40 -2.64 6.65
N ASP A 117 3.73 -2.52 7.93
CA ASP A 117 3.98 -1.23 8.57
C ASP A 117 5.39 -0.73 8.22
N ILE A 118 5.48 0.47 7.65
CA ILE A 118 6.74 1.13 7.27
C ILE A 118 7.26 2.08 8.34
N ASN A 119 6.64 2.11 9.53
CA ASN A 119 7.14 2.91 10.65
C ASN A 119 8.61 2.56 10.99
N LYS A 120 9.50 3.57 11.01
CA LYS A 120 10.87 3.43 11.55
C LYS A 120 11.09 4.19 12.85
N SER A 121 10.16 5.04 13.25
CA SER A 121 10.24 5.74 14.53
C SER A 121 10.12 4.75 15.70
N GLU A 122 10.94 4.91 16.74
CA GLU A 122 10.86 4.05 17.94
C GLU A 122 9.52 4.25 18.68
N GLU A 123 8.98 5.46 18.65
CA GLU A 123 7.72 5.83 19.32
C GLU A 123 6.47 5.41 18.51
N GLY A 124 6.62 5.05 17.24
CA GLY A 124 5.50 4.68 16.37
C GLY A 124 4.65 5.87 15.92
N ILE A 125 5.24 7.05 15.77
CA ILE A 125 4.55 8.32 15.48
C ILE A 125 5.13 9.02 14.23
N GLU A 126 4.43 10.06 13.77
CA GLU A 126 4.98 11.01 12.80
C GLU A 126 5.90 12.00 13.54
N THR A 127 7.16 12.09 13.10
CA THR A 127 8.25 12.79 13.83
C THR A 127 8.74 14.06 13.14
N GLU A 128 8.14 14.45 12.02
CA GLU A 128 8.62 15.53 11.15
C GLU A 128 10.05 15.33 10.61
N VAL A 129 10.62 14.12 10.76
CA VAL A 129 11.94 13.75 10.21
C VAL A 129 11.74 13.09 8.86
N VAL A 130 12.15 13.76 7.79
CA VAL A 130 11.99 13.29 6.40
C VAL A 130 12.44 11.84 6.22
N GLY A 131 11.55 11.01 5.68
CA GLY A 131 11.85 9.64 5.27
C GLY A 131 11.84 8.60 6.39
N GLU A 132 11.56 9.00 7.64
CA GLU A 132 11.50 8.04 8.76
C GLU A 132 10.32 7.07 8.66
N ASN A 133 9.25 7.42 7.93
CA ASN A 133 8.12 6.52 7.68
C ASN A 133 7.92 6.31 6.16
N SER A 134 9.02 6.32 5.41
CA SER A 134 9.08 5.89 4.02
C SER A 134 9.31 4.39 3.91
N ALA A 135 8.81 3.76 2.84
CA ALA A 135 9.11 2.35 2.59
C ALA A 135 10.62 2.14 2.37
N ASP A 136 11.19 1.02 2.82
CA ASP A 136 12.57 0.65 2.48
C ASP A 136 12.66 -0.73 1.81
N TYR A 137 13.88 -1.17 1.51
CA TYR A 137 14.13 -2.48 0.90
C TYR A 137 13.68 -3.65 1.78
N ILE A 138 13.68 -3.51 3.11
CA ILE A 138 13.21 -4.56 4.02
C ILE A 138 11.69 -4.65 3.95
N ASP A 139 11.00 -3.51 3.96
CA ASP A 139 9.53 -3.47 3.83
C ASP A 139 9.09 -4.02 2.49
N ALA A 140 9.78 -3.64 1.41
CA ALA A 140 9.52 -4.14 0.08
C ALA A 140 9.70 -5.66 -0.02
N LYS A 141 10.79 -6.20 0.56
CA LYS A 141 11.00 -7.65 0.63
C LYS A 141 9.91 -8.37 1.42
N LYS A 142 9.47 -7.79 2.54
CA LYS A 142 8.33 -8.33 3.31
C LYS A 142 7.06 -8.33 2.48
N ALA A 143 6.75 -7.22 1.80
CA ALA A 143 5.55 -7.08 0.97
C ALA A 143 5.52 -8.11 -0.16
N VAL A 144 6.64 -8.26 -0.89
CA VAL A 144 6.79 -9.28 -1.94
C VAL A 144 6.64 -10.69 -1.40
N ALA A 145 7.32 -11.03 -0.30
CA ALA A 145 7.24 -12.36 0.30
C ALA A 145 5.80 -12.69 0.77
N LEU A 146 5.13 -11.73 1.42
CA LEU A 146 3.75 -11.87 1.85
C LEU A 146 2.79 -12.03 0.68
N LEU A 147 2.98 -11.29 -0.40
CA LEU A 147 2.15 -11.41 -1.59
C LEU A 147 2.30 -12.80 -2.22
N LYS A 148 3.53 -13.29 -2.39
CA LYS A 148 3.82 -14.64 -2.90
C LYS A 148 3.13 -15.72 -2.05
N LEU A 149 3.22 -15.62 -0.71
CA LEU A 149 2.53 -16.53 0.19
C LEU A 149 1.01 -16.47 0.04
N LYS A 150 0.44 -15.29 -0.16
CA LYS A 150 -1.01 -15.08 -0.33
C LYS A 150 -1.50 -15.64 -1.66
N MET A 151 -0.75 -15.44 -2.75
CA MET A 151 -1.01 -16.04 -4.06
C MET A 151 -0.99 -17.58 -4.02
N GLN A 152 -0.05 -18.18 -3.30
CA GLN A 152 0.07 -19.65 -3.20
C GLN A 152 -1.09 -20.31 -2.45
N ARG A 153 -1.66 -19.64 -1.44
CA ARG A 153 -2.72 -20.23 -0.61
C ARG A 153 -4.06 -20.35 -1.33
N GLY A 154 -4.28 -19.58 -2.40
CA GLY A 154 -5.62 -19.33 -2.92
C GLY A 154 -6.46 -18.53 -1.91
N VAL A 155 -7.36 -17.68 -2.41
CA VAL A 155 -8.22 -16.83 -1.56
C VAL A 155 -9.18 -17.66 -0.71
#